data_AF-A0A1T3NJU2-F1
#
_entry.id   AF-A0A1T3NJU2-F1
#
_cell.length_a   1.000
_cell.length_b   1.000
_cell.length_c   1.000
_cell.angle_alpha   90.00
_cell.angle_beta   90.00
_cell.angle_gamma   90.00
#
_symmetry.space_group_name_H-M   'P 1'
#
loop_
_entity.id
_entity.type
_entity.pdbx_description
1 polymer ?
#
loop_
_entity_poly.entity_id
_entity_poly.type
_entity_poly.pdbx_seq_one_letter_code
_entity_poly.pdbx_strand_id
1 'polypeptide(L)'
;MTTSHEWNDHTIVRIDAEDDRVRTADGLGYDAYLRENLPELDDAVEDAGEFVAWAWRVATEPIMEPGYVRLRPDIAQIRIEVDYEDGGPIAVAVVPIRHQALARRPRAGDWAVDAHDTGAGPYRAVGEPSHKTPVVVATATVVVPAGGWDLPKLSRREDPDVYSRAREAIDALVRGINTDLAPLIADLYAP
;
A
#
# COMPACT_ATOMS: atom_id res chain seq x y z
N MET A 1 4.09 20.71 -4.40
CA MET A 1 4.89 19.47 -4.31
C MET A 1 4.73 18.74 -5.62
N THR A 2 5.83 18.50 -6.33
CA THR A 2 5.83 17.77 -7.60
C THR A 2 5.61 16.29 -7.29
N THR A 3 4.42 15.75 -7.59
CA THR A 3 4.19 14.30 -7.54
C THR A 3 5.10 13.66 -8.58
N SER A 4 6.19 13.04 -8.15
CA SER A 4 7.00 12.21 -9.04
C SER A 4 6.10 11.09 -9.54
N HIS A 5 5.82 11.08 -10.84
CA HIS A 5 5.11 9.99 -11.49
C HIS A 5 6.00 8.75 -11.66
N GLU A 6 7.28 8.85 -11.33
CA GLU A 6 8.24 7.77 -11.51
C GLU A 6 8.55 7.07 -10.18
N TRP A 7 8.51 5.74 -10.22
CA TRP A 7 8.94 4.87 -9.13
C TRP A 7 10.44 5.04 -8.88
N ASN A 8 10.84 5.13 -7.61
CA ASN A 8 12.25 5.21 -7.20
C ASN A 8 12.40 4.68 -5.76
N ASP A 9 13.60 4.76 -5.20
CA ASP A 9 13.91 4.27 -3.85
C ASP A 9 13.20 5.05 -2.73
N HIS A 10 12.66 6.23 -3.03
CA HIS A 10 11.90 7.08 -2.11
C HIS A 10 10.41 7.18 -2.46
N THR A 11 9.97 6.58 -3.56
CA THR A 11 8.57 6.62 -4.02
C THR A 11 8.11 5.20 -4.27
N ILE A 12 7.53 4.62 -3.23
CA ILE A 12 6.99 3.25 -3.25
C ILE A 12 5.45 3.21 -3.29
N VAL A 13 4.82 4.36 -3.00
CA VAL A 13 3.38 4.54 -3.07
C VAL A 13 3.07 5.89 -3.71
N ARG A 14 2.03 5.95 -4.54
CA ARG A 14 1.50 7.21 -5.09
C ARG A 14 -0.03 7.17 -5.22
N ILE A 15 -0.64 8.35 -5.23
CA ILE A 15 -2.07 8.52 -5.52
C ILE A 15 -2.25 8.66 -7.04
N ASP A 16 -3.19 7.94 -7.62
CA ASP A 16 -3.55 8.04 -9.04
C ASP A 16 -4.69 9.05 -9.26
N ALA A 17 -4.42 10.32 -8.95
CA ALA A 17 -5.43 11.38 -8.98
C ALA A 17 -5.95 11.70 -10.40
N GLU A 18 -5.28 11.23 -11.45
CA GLU A 18 -5.77 11.33 -12.82
C GLU A 18 -6.78 10.24 -13.12
N ASP A 19 -6.45 8.98 -12.81
CA ASP A 19 -7.37 7.85 -12.96
C ASP A 19 -8.64 8.02 -12.11
N ASP A 20 -8.49 8.44 -10.84
CA ASP A 20 -9.62 8.73 -9.95
C ASP A 20 -10.58 9.77 -10.56
N ARG A 21 -10.02 10.83 -11.16
CA ARG A 21 -10.81 11.90 -11.78
C ARG A 21 -11.58 11.41 -13.00
N VAL A 22 -10.94 10.59 -13.84
CA VAL A 22 -11.58 9.98 -15.02
C VAL A 22 -12.71 9.06 -14.56
N ARG A 23 -12.45 8.16 -13.60
CA ARG A 23 -13.45 7.22 -13.07
C ARG A 23 -14.58 7.90 -12.31
N THR A 24 -14.31 9.03 -11.67
CA THR A 24 -15.34 9.82 -10.97
C THR A 24 -16.42 10.30 -11.95
N ALA A 25 -16.08 10.58 -13.22
CA ALA A 25 -17.07 10.94 -14.24
C ALA A 25 -18.10 9.83 -14.49
N ASP A 26 -17.69 8.57 -14.31
CA ASP A 26 -18.52 7.37 -14.43
C ASP A 26 -19.10 6.90 -13.08
N GLY A 27 -18.88 7.67 -11.99
CA GLY A 27 -19.35 7.33 -10.65
C GLY A 27 -18.56 6.21 -9.96
N LEU A 28 -17.35 5.90 -10.45
CA LEU A 28 -16.47 4.82 -9.96
C LEU A 28 -15.17 5.34 -9.32
N GLY A 29 -15.15 6.60 -8.90
CA GLY A 29 -14.05 7.20 -8.15
C GLY A 29 -14.02 6.76 -6.68
N TYR A 30 -12.95 7.10 -5.97
CA TYR A 30 -12.71 6.68 -4.59
C TYR A 30 -13.88 7.00 -3.64
N ASP A 31 -14.52 8.16 -3.79
CA ASP A 31 -15.68 8.55 -2.96
C ASP A 31 -16.89 7.61 -3.14
N ALA A 32 -17.04 6.99 -4.31
CA ALA A 32 -18.08 5.98 -4.53
C ALA A 32 -17.78 4.70 -3.76
N TYR A 33 -16.53 4.24 -3.78
CA TYR A 33 -16.07 3.09 -2.99
C TYR A 33 -16.15 3.37 -1.49
N LEU A 34 -15.79 4.58 -1.03
CA LEU A 34 -15.96 4.98 0.36
C LEU A 34 -17.42 4.92 0.80
N ARG A 35 -18.36 5.35 -0.05
CA ARG A 35 -19.79 5.26 0.24
C ARG A 35 -20.29 3.83 0.34
N GLU A 36 -19.88 2.98 -0.59
CA GLU A 36 -20.27 1.56 -0.63
C GLU A 36 -19.73 0.79 0.59
N ASN A 37 -18.51 1.09 1.01
CA ASN A 37 -17.83 0.42 2.13
C ASN A 37 -18.00 1.15 3.47
N LEU A 38 -18.77 2.24 3.51
CA LEU A 38 -19.04 2.97 4.76
C LEU A 38 -19.67 2.09 5.85
N PRO A 39 -20.61 1.16 5.55
CA PRO A 39 -21.19 0.28 6.57
C PRO A 39 -20.18 -0.63 7.28
N GLU A 40 -18.98 -0.84 6.71
CA GLU A 40 -17.92 -1.61 7.35
C GLU A 40 -17.13 -0.83 8.39
N LEU A 41 -17.25 0.50 8.39
CA LEU A 41 -16.69 1.34 9.43
C LEU A 41 -17.61 1.29 10.65
N ASP A 42 -17.03 1.02 11.82
CA ASP A 42 -17.79 1.00 13.08
C ASP A 42 -18.42 2.37 13.37
N ASP A 43 -19.58 2.35 14.03
CA ASP A 43 -20.34 3.57 14.32
C ASP A 43 -19.55 4.54 15.25
N ALA A 44 -18.74 3.96 16.15
CA ALA A 44 -17.85 4.66 17.05
C ALA A 44 -16.40 4.43 16.61
N VAL A 45 -15.89 5.34 15.77
CA VAL A 45 -14.49 5.33 15.34
C VAL A 45 -13.66 6.06 16.39
N GLU A 46 -13.44 5.41 17.54
CA GLU A 46 -12.68 6.02 18.64
C GLU A 46 -11.17 6.01 18.37
N ASP A 47 -10.70 5.08 17.53
CA ASP A 47 -9.30 4.95 17.14
C ASP A 47 -9.03 5.54 15.75
N ALA A 48 -8.11 6.51 15.71
CA ALA A 48 -7.60 7.08 14.46
C ALA A 48 -6.98 5.99 13.56
N GLY A 49 -6.34 4.99 14.17
CA GLY A 49 -5.73 3.87 13.46
C GLY A 49 -6.74 3.05 12.67
N GLU A 50 -7.90 2.75 13.26
CA GLU A 50 -8.97 1.99 12.59
C GLU A 50 -9.55 2.77 11.41
N PHE A 51 -9.77 4.08 11.59
CA PHE A 51 -10.22 4.95 10.50
C PHE A 51 -9.27 4.92 9.29
N VAL A 52 -7.98 5.15 9.54
CA VAL A 52 -7.01 5.23 8.44
C VAL A 52 -6.73 3.87 7.82
N ALA A 53 -6.80 2.79 8.60
CA ALA A 53 -6.71 1.42 8.10
C ALA A 53 -7.88 1.09 7.17
N TRP A 54 -9.11 1.48 7.54
CA TRP A 54 -10.28 1.38 6.68
C TRP A 54 -10.12 2.20 5.39
N ALA A 55 -9.76 3.48 5.50
CA ALA A 55 -9.60 4.35 4.34
C ALA A 55 -8.55 3.77 3.36
N TRP A 56 -7.42 3.30 3.88
CA TRP A 56 -6.37 2.62 3.10
C TRP A 56 -6.90 1.37 2.41
N ARG A 57 -7.57 0.47 3.14
CA ARG A 57 -8.12 -0.77 2.61
C ARG A 57 -9.09 -0.53 1.45
N VAL A 58 -9.92 0.51 1.53
CA VAL A 58 -10.82 0.92 0.44
C VAL A 58 -10.07 1.53 -0.74
N ALA A 59 -8.96 2.24 -0.49
CA ALA A 59 -8.16 2.89 -1.52
C ALA A 59 -7.28 1.94 -2.34
N THR A 60 -7.07 0.71 -1.85
CA THR A 60 -6.18 -0.28 -2.46
C THR A 60 -6.95 -1.49 -3.00
N GLU A 61 -6.28 -2.28 -3.83
CA GLU A 61 -6.77 -3.59 -4.24
C GLU A 61 -6.86 -4.55 -3.03
N PRO A 62 -7.81 -5.51 -3.00
CA PRO A 62 -8.76 -5.83 -4.08
C PRO A 62 -10.08 -5.05 -4.02
N ILE A 63 -10.28 -4.12 -3.08
CA ILE A 63 -11.57 -3.41 -2.96
C ILE A 63 -11.78 -2.46 -4.14
N MET A 64 -10.79 -1.62 -4.40
CA MET A 64 -10.82 -0.71 -5.55
C MET A 64 -9.83 -1.22 -6.60
N GLU A 65 -10.34 -1.63 -7.76
CA GLU A 65 -9.54 -2.05 -8.91
C GLU A 65 -9.87 -1.17 -10.14
N PRO A 66 -8.88 -0.43 -10.67
CA PRO A 66 -7.57 -0.18 -10.09
C PRO A 66 -7.66 0.68 -8.82
N GLY A 67 -6.74 0.50 -7.87
CA GLY A 67 -6.74 1.26 -6.61
C GLY A 67 -6.51 2.77 -6.80
N TYR A 68 -7.18 3.58 -5.96
CA TYR A 68 -6.89 5.02 -5.80
C TYR A 68 -5.43 5.26 -5.43
N VAL A 69 -4.86 4.34 -4.66
CA VAL A 69 -3.44 4.28 -4.33
C VAL A 69 -2.76 3.19 -5.16
N ARG A 70 -1.62 3.53 -5.75
CA ARG A 70 -0.74 2.61 -6.48
C ARG A 70 0.49 2.28 -5.66
N LEU A 71 0.85 1.01 -5.65
CA LEU A 71 2.09 0.52 -5.07
C LEU A 71 3.16 0.37 -6.16
N ARG A 72 4.43 0.48 -5.77
CA ARG A 72 5.56 0.13 -6.64
C ARG A 72 5.44 -1.35 -7.03
N PRO A 73 5.62 -1.73 -8.31
CA PRO A 73 5.29 -3.07 -8.78
C PRO A 73 5.99 -4.22 -8.05
N ASP A 74 7.20 -4.00 -7.55
CA ASP A 74 8.01 -4.98 -6.83
C ASP A 74 7.55 -5.21 -5.37
N ILE A 75 6.57 -4.46 -4.87
CA ILE A 75 6.00 -4.62 -3.53
C ILE A 75 4.70 -5.40 -3.64
N ALA A 76 4.62 -6.53 -2.93
CA ALA A 76 3.44 -7.41 -3.02
C ALA A 76 2.23 -6.80 -2.31
N GLN A 77 2.45 -6.16 -1.16
CA GLN A 77 1.36 -5.55 -0.39
C GLN A 77 1.89 -4.50 0.56
N ILE A 78 1.10 -3.46 0.82
CA ILE A 78 1.23 -2.60 2.00
C ILE A 78 -0.13 -2.56 2.69
N ARG A 79 -0.13 -2.84 4.00
CA ARG A 79 -1.32 -2.77 4.87
C ARG A 79 -1.09 -1.72 5.94
N ILE A 80 -2.19 -1.08 6.35
CA ILE A 80 -2.24 -0.26 7.54
C ILE A 80 -3.04 -1.03 8.57
N GLU A 81 -2.47 -1.23 9.75
CA GLU A 81 -3.05 -2.02 10.83
C GLU A 81 -2.97 -1.25 12.14
N VAL A 82 -3.73 -1.68 13.13
CA VAL A 82 -3.62 -1.17 14.50
C VAL A 82 -2.81 -2.16 15.32
N ASP A 83 -1.75 -1.67 15.94
CA ASP A 83 -1.04 -2.38 16.99
C ASP A 83 -1.80 -2.19 18.30
N TYR A 84 -2.54 -3.22 18.72
CA TYR A 84 -3.31 -3.20 19.96
C TYR A 84 -2.45 -3.43 21.21
N GLU A 85 -1.20 -3.90 21.05
CA GLU A 85 -0.28 -4.10 22.18
C GLU A 85 0.44 -2.80 22.54
N ASP A 86 1.04 -2.14 21.55
CA ASP A 86 1.82 -0.90 21.73
C ASP A 86 0.98 0.38 21.53
N GLY A 87 -0.21 0.24 20.96
CA GLY A 87 -1.17 1.32 20.78
C GLY A 87 -0.87 2.18 19.57
N GLY A 88 -1.64 1.98 18.50
CA GLY A 88 -1.73 2.92 17.37
C GLY A 88 -1.43 2.29 16.02
N PRO A 89 -1.48 3.09 14.94
CA PRO A 89 -1.36 2.56 13.60
C PRO A 89 0.08 2.15 13.29
N ILE A 90 0.21 1.08 12.52
CA ILE A 90 1.46 0.59 11.91
C ILE A 90 1.26 0.42 10.41
N ALA A 91 2.34 0.59 9.65
CA ALA A 91 2.38 0.23 8.24
C ALA A 91 3.22 -1.03 8.04
N VAL A 92 2.65 -2.01 7.34
CA VAL A 92 3.23 -3.34 7.12
C VAL A 92 3.39 -3.57 5.63
N ALA A 93 4.63 -3.59 5.14
CA ALA A 93 4.95 -3.98 3.76
C ALA A 93 5.36 -5.44 3.67
N VAL A 94 4.90 -6.11 2.62
CA VAL A 94 5.31 -7.46 2.23
C VAL A 94 6.09 -7.36 0.93
N VAL A 95 7.37 -7.71 0.99
CA VAL A 95 8.34 -7.48 -0.09
C VAL A 95 8.97 -8.80 -0.53
N PRO A 96 8.69 -9.26 -1.76
CA PRO A 96 9.37 -10.41 -2.35
C PRO A 96 10.89 -10.19 -2.50
N ILE A 97 11.67 -11.14 -1.97
CA ILE A 97 13.14 -11.12 -2.03
C ILE A 97 13.61 -12.16 -3.04
N ARG A 98 14.16 -11.68 -4.15
CA ARG A 98 14.77 -12.54 -5.18
C ARG A 98 16.07 -13.16 -4.65
N HIS A 99 16.38 -14.38 -5.09
CA HIS A 99 17.60 -15.12 -4.73
C HIS A 99 18.87 -14.32 -4.99
N GLN A 100 18.85 -13.39 -5.95
CA GLN A 100 20.00 -12.54 -6.23
C GLN A 100 20.47 -11.71 -5.02
N ALA A 101 19.54 -11.37 -4.12
CA ALA A 101 19.79 -10.64 -2.87
C ALA A 101 20.21 -11.56 -1.71
N LEU A 102 20.12 -12.89 -1.87
CA LEU A 102 20.52 -13.84 -0.83
C LEU A 102 22.03 -14.11 -0.90
N ALA A 103 22.68 -14.17 0.26
CA ALA A 103 24.09 -14.53 0.38
C ALA A 103 24.42 -15.93 -0.20
N ARG A 104 23.44 -16.85 -0.19
CA ARG A 104 23.54 -18.17 -0.82
C ARG A 104 22.30 -18.45 -1.66
N ARG A 105 22.51 -18.71 -2.94
CA ARG A 105 21.43 -18.93 -3.91
C ARG A 105 21.01 -20.40 -3.96
N PRO A 106 19.76 -20.73 -3.64
CA PRO A 106 19.22 -22.07 -3.84
C PRO A 106 19.30 -22.50 -5.32
N ARG A 107 19.42 -23.80 -5.57
CA ARG A 107 19.22 -24.39 -6.91
C ARG A 107 17.76 -24.79 -7.10
N ALA A 108 16.88 -23.80 -7.05
CA ALA A 108 15.43 -23.94 -7.15
C ALA A 108 14.85 -22.73 -7.91
N GLY A 109 13.58 -22.78 -8.31
CA GLY A 109 12.87 -21.60 -8.82
C GLY A 109 12.76 -20.50 -7.75
N ASP A 110 12.57 -19.28 -8.21
CA ASP A 110 12.48 -18.02 -7.42
C ASP A 110 11.25 -17.23 -7.87
N TRP A 111 10.91 -16.14 -7.20
CA TRP A 111 9.96 -15.13 -7.68
C TRP A 111 10.23 -14.79 -9.15
N ALA A 112 9.23 -15.03 -10.00
CA ALA A 112 9.34 -14.75 -11.43
C ALA A 112 8.87 -13.32 -11.70
N VAL A 113 9.45 -12.64 -12.68
CA VAL A 113 8.83 -11.40 -13.20
C VAL A 113 7.47 -11.77 -13.78
N ASP A 114 6.42 -11.02 -13.43
CA ASP A 114 5.09 -11.26 -13.98
C ASP A 114 5.12 -11.06 -15.50
N ALA A 115 4.65 -12.07 -16.23
CA ALA A 115 4.60 -12.05 -17.69
C ALA A 115 3.65 -10.99 -18.25
N HIS A 116 2.68 -10.53 -17.45
CA HIS A 116 1.73 -9.48 -17.81
C HIS A 116 2.20 -8.08 -17.39
N ASP A 117 3.37 -7.96 -16.74
CA ASP A 117 3.94 -6.66 -16.36
C ASP A 117 4.43 -5.91 -17.60
N THR A 118 3.64 -4.94 -18.03
CA THR A 118 3.97 -4.01 -19.12
C THR A 118 4.75 -2.78 -18.63
N GLY A 119 5.06 -2.68 -17.33
CA GLY A 119 5.74 -1.53 -16.74
C GLY A 119 7.17 -1.35 -17.26
N ALA A 120 7.54 -0.12 -17.60
CA ALA A 120 8.93 0.23 -17.87
C ALA A 120 9.66 0.56 -16.55
N GLY A 121 10.96 0.27 -16.47
CA GLY A 121 11.81 0.63 -15.33
C GLY A 121 12.35 -0.56 -14.54
N PRO A 122 13.14 -0.29 -13.49
CA PRO A 122 13.84 -1.32 -12.72
C PRO A 122 12.92 -2.07 -11.73
N TYR A 123 11.80 -1.47 -11.34
CA TYR A 123 10.83 -2.06 -10.40
C TYR A 123 9.77 -2.84 -11.17
N ARG A 124 9.93 -4.17 -11.22
CA ARG A 124 9.08 -5.08 -11.99
C ARG A 124 8.20 -5.89 -11.06
N ALA A 125 6.92 -6.03 -11.43
CA ALA A 125 6.02 -6.90 -10.71
C ALA A 125 6.55 -8.32 -10.70
N VAL A 126 6.40 -8.98 -9.56
CA VAL A 126 6.78 -10.38 -9.41
C VAL A 126 5.54 -11.23 -9.19
N GLY A 127 5.47 -12.34 -9.94
CA GLY A 127 4.44 -13.35 -9.81
C GLY A 127 4.94 -14.54 -8.99
N GLU A 128 3.99 -15.26 -8.40
CA GLU A 128 4.24 -16.54 -7.77
C GLU A 128 4.87 -17.52 -8.78
N PRO A 129 5.95 -18.23 -8.41
CA PRO A 129 6.60 -19.13 -9.33
C PRO A 129 5.75 -20.36 -9.65
N SER A 130 6.00 -20.97 -10.81
CA SER A 130 5.35 -22.24 -11.16
C SER A 130 5.81 -23.37 -10.22
N HIS A 131 4.85 -24.09 -9.65
CA HIS A 131 5.11 -25.27 -8.80
C HIS A 131 5.45 -26.55 -9.58
N LYS A 132 5.75 -26.45 -10.89
CA LYS A 132 6.18 -27.58 -11.72
C LYS A 132 7.60 -28.07 -11.41
N THR A 133 8.39 -27.27 -10.69
CA THR A 133 9.74 -27.58 -10.22
C THR A 133 9.88 -27.17 -8.76
N PRO A 134 10.89 -27.66 -8.01
CA PRO A 134 11.18 -27.14 -6.68
C PRO A 134 11.38 -25.62 -6.72
N VAL A 135 10.74 -24.90 -5.81
CA VAL A 135 10.82 -23.45 -5.65
C VAL A 135 11.25 -23.12 -4.23
N VAL A 136 12.01 -22.04 -4.07
CA VAL A 136 12.29 -21.42 -2.78
C VAL A 136 11.90 -19.96 -2.93
N VAL A 137 10.96 -19.48 -2.13
CA VAL A 137 10.57 -18.07 -2.11
C VAL A 137 10.94 -17.46 -0.78
N ALA A 138 11.49 -16.25 -0.81
CA ALA A 138 11.78 -15.47 0.38
C ALA A 138 10.98 -14.17 0.32
N THR A 139 10.41 -13.77 1.46
CA THR A 139 9.64 -12.54 1.58
C THR A 139 10.09 -11.83 2.85
N ALA A 140 10.29 -10.52 2.77
CA ALA A 140 10.51 -9.67 3.94
C ALA A 140 9.20 -9.01 4.34
N THR A 141 8.93 -9.01 5.64
CA THR A 141 7.88 -8.15 6.23
C THR A 141 8.58 -6.97 6.88
N VAL A 142 8.29 -5.76 6.42
CA VAL A 142 8.84 -4.52 6.98
C VAL A 142 7.71 -3.80 7.70
N VAL A 143 7.92 -3.47 8.97
CA VAL A 143 6.92 -2.81 9.82
C VAL A 143 7.49 -1.50 10.34
N VAL A 144 6.72 -0.43 10.23
CA VAL A 144 7.05 0.88 10.82
C VAL A 144 5.87 1.44 11.61
N PRO A 145 6.12 2.13 12.74
CA PRO A 145 5.07 2.83 13.47
C PRO A 145 4.57 4.02 12.64
N ALA A 146 3.25 4.21 12.57
CA ALA A 146 2.60 5.28 11.81
C ALA A 146 1.97 6.37 12.71
N GLY A 147 2.10 6.25 14.04
CA GLY A 147 1.53 7.21 14.99
C GLY A 147 2.04 8.65 14.84
N GLY A 148 3.20 8.86 14.20
CA GLY A 148 3.79 10.18 13.93
C GLY A 148 3.40 10.82 12.61
N TRP A 149 2.50 10.21 11.81
CA TRP A 149 2.24 10.63 10.43
C TRP A 149 1.16 11.71 10.26
N ASP A 150 0.82 12.45 11.32
CA ASP A 150 -0.24 13.47 11.32
C ASP A 150 -1.59 12.95 10.77
N LEU A 151 -1.99 11.76 11.22
CA LEU A 151 -3.18 11.07 10.73
C LEU A 151 -4.46 11.76 11.21
N PRO A 152 -5.45 12.00 10.32
CA PRO A 152 -6.71 12.61 10.72
C PRO A 152 -7.50 11.65 11.62
N LYS A 153 -8.24 12.25 12.55
CA LYS A 153 -9.19 11.52 13.39
C LYS A 153 -10.60 11.73 12.86
N LEU A 154 -11.38 10.67 12.83
CA LEU A 154 -12.83 10.73 12.66
C LEU A 154 -13.46 10.59 14.04
N SER A 155 -14.51 11.36 14.36
CA SER A 155 -15.19 11.21 15.64
C SER A 155 -16.37 10.25 15.53
N ARG A 156 -17.07 10.27 14.40
CA ARG A 156 -18.19 9.38 14.09
C ARG A 156 -18.27 9.11 12.59
N ARG A 157 -18.76 7.92 12.24
CA ARG A 157 -18.99 7.55 10.83
C ARG A 157 -19.92 8.51 10.08
N GLU A 158 -20.89 9.09 10.79
CA GLU A 158 -21.89 10.02 10.23
C GLU A 158 -21.36 11.45 10.06
N ASP A 159 -20.09 11.70 10.39
CA ASP A 159 -19.50 13.02 10.24
C ASP A 159 -19.57 13.45 8.76
N PRO A 160 -20.07 14.67 8.46
CA PRO A 160 -20.32 15.12 7.09
C PRO A 160 -19.04 15.25 6.26
N ASP A 161 -17.87 15.24 6.90
CA ASP A 161 -16.55 15.35 6.29
C ASP A 161 -15.82 14.00 6.14
N VAL A 162 -16.47 12.86 6.41
CA VAL A 162 -15.85 11.52 6.38
C VAL A 162 -15.05 11.23 5.10
N TYR A 163 -15.56 11.62 3.92
CA TYR A 163 -14.86 11.40 2.65
C TYR A 163 -13.65 12.31 2.48
N SER A 164 -13.76 13.59 2.85
CA SER A 164 -12.59 14.50 2.86
C SER A 164 -11.53 14.03 3.85
N ARG A 165 -11.93 13.53 5.03
CA ARG A 165 -11.02 12.96 6.03
C ARG A 165 -10.33 11.70 5.53
N ALA A 166 -11.04 10.85 4.78
CA ALA A 166 -10.44 9.66 4.17
C ALA A 166 -9.37 10.05 3.14
N ARG A 167 -9.60 11.09 2.32
CA ARG A 167 -8.58 11.62 1.40
C ARG A 167 -7.39 12.22 2.14
N GLU A 168 -7.63 13.00 3.20
CA GLU A 168 -6.56 13.50 4.07
C GLU A 168 -5.75 12.36 4.70
N ALA A 169 -6.40 11.25 5.07
CA ALA A 169 -5.74 10.07 5.61
C ALA A 169 -4.84 9.42 4.56
N ILE A 170 -5.33 9.22 3.33
CA ILE A 170 -4.51 8.69 2.24
C ILE A 170 -3.31 9.60 1.96
N ASP A 171 -3.51 10.92 1.90
CA ASP A 171 -2.42 11.87 1.70
C ASP A 171 -1.35 11.76 2.79
N ALA A 172 -1.76 11.64 4.06
CA ALA A 172 -0.86 11.44 5.20
C ALA A 172 -0.12 10.10 5.15
N LEU A 173 -0.84 9.00 4.88
CA LEU A 173 -0.27 7.66 4.75
C LEU A 173 0.73 7.56 3.60
N VAL A 174 0.42 8.10 2.41
CA VAL A 174 1.34 8.08 1.27
C VAL A 174 2.63 8.83 1.59
N ARG A 175 2.54 9.98 2.27
CA ARG A 175 3.73 10.71 2.73
C ARG A 175 4.53 9.90 3.74
N GLY A 176 3.87 9.36 4.77
CA GLY A 176 4.51 8.58 5.83
C GLY A 176 5.20 7.32 5.30
N ILE A 177 4.51 6.54 4.47
CA ILE A 177 5.05 5.33 3.83
C ILE A 177 6.29 5.67 3.00
N ASN A 178 6.23 6.70 2.15
CA ASN A 178 7.39 7.08 1.33
C ASN A 178 8.56 7.63 2.16
N THR A 179 8.28 8.22 3.33
CA THR A 179 9.31 8.79 4.21
C THR A 179 9.99 7.73 5.06
N ASP A 180 9.20 6.84 5.67
CA ASP A 180 9.70 5.95 6.73
C ASP A 180 9.87 4.51 6.26
N LEU A 181 9.01 4.03 5.34
CA LEU A 181 9.03 2.64 4.87
C LEU A 181 9.92 2.47 3.63
N ALA A 182 9.91 3.43 2.71
CA ALA A 182 10.69 3.35 1.46
C ALA A 182 12.20 3.15 1.69
N PRO A 183 12.88 3.89 2.59
CA PRO A 183 14.31 3.70 2.83
C PRO A 183 14.64 2.28 3.33
N LEU A 184 13.80 1.72 4.21
CA LEU A 184 13.99 0.36 4.73
C LEU A 184 13.83 -0.69 3.63
N ILE A 185 12.88 -0.50 2.71
CA ILE A 185 12.72 -1.39 1.55
C ILE A 185 13.90 -1.27 0.59
N ALA A 186 14.42 -0.06 0.36
CA ALA A 186 15.60 0.14 -0.47
C ALA A 186 16.83 -0.60 0.09
N ASP A 187 17.02 -0.57 1.42
CA ASP A 187 18.12 -1.26 2.11
C ASP A 187 18.07 -2.80 1.96
N LEU A 188 16.89 -3.39 1.73
CA LEU A 188 16.77 -4.84 1.47
C LEU A 188 17.47 -5.28 0.18
N TYR A 189 17.70 -4.34 -0.74
CA TYR A 189 18.33 -4.58 -2.03
C TYR A 189 19.73 -3.96 -2.15
N ALA A 190 20.22 -3.31 -1.09
CA ALA A 190 21.58 -2.79 -1.04
C ALA A 190 22.60 -3.96 -0.98
N PRO A 191 23.69 -3.89 -1.76
CA PRO A 191 24.69 -4.95 -1.86
C PRO A 191 25.57 -5.13 -0.61
#